data_AF-A0A2E4HR92-F1
#
_entry.id   AF-A0A2E4HR92-F1
#
_cell.length_a   1.000
_cell.length_b   1.000
_cell.length_c   1.000
_cell.angle_alpha   90.00
_cell.angle_beta   90.00
_cell.angle_gamma   90.00
#
_symmetry.space_group_name_H-M   'P 1'
#
loop_
_entity.id
_entity.type
_entity.pdbx_description
1 polymer ?
#
loop_
_entity_poly.entity_id
_entity_poly.type
_entity_poly.pdbx_seq_one_letter_code
_entity_poly.pdbx_strand_id
1 'polypeptide(L)' 'MRIHTIVSLLFFLLILFICFFLVKLNQDIISFDLLFFELEASIGKFILSTFLTGLFVAFLFEFLFFIRKKYKSRE' A
#
# COMPACT_ATOMS: atom_id res chain seq x y z
N MET A 1 14.41 15.37 -17.70
CA MET A 1 13.46 14.94 -16.64
C MET A 1 14.05 15.30 -15.30
N ARG A 2 13.29 15.98 -14.42
CA ARG A 2 13.79 16.33 -13.07
C ARG A 2 14.00 15.05 -12.27
N ILE A 3 15.12 14.93 -11.56
CA ILE A 3 15.46 13.77 -10.71
C ILE A 3 14.31 13.38 -9.78
N HIS A 4 13.55 14.36 -9.29
CA HIS A 4 12.35 14.15 -8.49
C HIS A 4 11.30 13.25 -9.17
N THR A 5 11.11 13.39 -10.49
CA THR A 5 10.17 12.57 -11.26
C THR A 5 10.65 11.12 -11.37
N ILE A 6 11.97 10.92 -11.50
CA ILE A 6 12.58 9.58 -11.56
C ILE A 6 12.47 8.89 -10.20
N VAL A 7 12.78 9.60 -9.11
CA VAL A 7 12.67 9.07 -7.74
C VAL A 7 11.23 8.67 -7.42
N SER A 8 10.24 9.51 -7.76
CA SER A 8 8.82 9.20 -7.55
C SER A 8 8.36 7.97 -8.34
N LEU A 9 8.84 7.81 -9.58
CA LEU A 9 8.51 6.66 -10.42
C LEU A 9 9.13 5.37 -9.88
N LEU A 10 10.35 5.46 -9.36
CA LEU A 10 11.07 4.33 -8.76
C LEU A 10 10.39 3.86 -7.46
N PHE A 11 9.90 4.80 -6.64
CA PHE A 11 9.11 4.49 -5.46
C PHE A 11 7.78 3.82 -5.81
N PHE A 12 7.09 4.31 -6.85
CA PHE A 12 5.87 3.67 -7.36
C PHE A 12 6.12 2.25 -7.87
N LEU A 13 7.22 2.01 -8.59
CA LEU A 13 7.59 0.67 -9.05
C LEU A 13 7.88 -0.28 -7.88
N LEU A 14 8.55 0.21 -6.83
CA LEU A 14 8.88 -0.57 -5.65
C LEU A 14 7.61 -1.00 -4.89
N ILE A 15 6.64 -0.11 -4.78
CA ILE A 15 5.30 -0.39 -4.23
C ILE A 15 4.60 -1.50 -5.04
N LEU A 16 4.59 -1.38 -6.37
CA LEU A 16 4.03 -2.41 -7.25
C LEU A 16 4.74 -3.76 -7.11
N PHE A 17 6.06 -3.75 -6.97
CA PHE A 17 6.86 -4.94 -6.79
C PHE A 17 6.56 -5.66 -5.47
N ILE A 18 6.40 -4.90 -4.38
CA ILE A 18 5.99 -5.44 -3.06
C ILE A 18 4.58 -6.04 -3.14
N CYS A 19 3.63 -5.37 -3.81
CA CYS A 19 2.29 -5.91 -4.06
C CYS A 19 2.34 -7.23 -4.85
N PHE A 20 3.16 -7.31 -5.90
CA PHE A 20 3.32 -8.53 -6.69
C PHE A 20 3.86 -9.69 -5.85
N PHE A 21 4.86 -9.42 -5.01
CA PHE A 21 5.44 -10.43 -4.12
C PHE A 21 4.44 -10.94 -3.09
N LEU A 22 3.61 -10.03 -2.56
CA LEU A 22 2.51 -10.35 -1.63
C LEU A 22 1.42 -11.21 -2.25
N VAL A 23 1.03 -10.92 -3.50
CA VAL A 23 0.08 -11.75 -4.25
C VAL A 23 0.68 -13.12 -4.54
N LYS A 24 1.99 -13.20 -4.80
CA LYS A 24 2.66 -14.48 -5.05
C LYS A 24 2.84 -15.33 -3.79
N LEU A 25 3.07 -14.70 -2.63
CA LEU A 25 3.09 -15.36 -1.32
C LEU A 25 1.75 -16.02 -0.96
N ASN A 26 0.67 -15.58 -1.62
CA ASN A 26 -0.70 -16.02 -1.40
C ASN A 26 -1.09 -17.31 -2.15
N GLN A 27 -0.15 -17.96 -2.85
CA GLN A 27 -0.42 -19.21 -3.55
C GLN A 27 -0.45 -20.43 -2.62
N ASP A 28 0.10 -20.30 -1.42
CA ASP A 28 -0.03 -21.32 -0.37
C ASP A 28 -1.14 -20.92 0.60
N ILE A 29 -2.19 -21.75 0.67
CA ILE A 29 -3.25 -21.64 1.69
C ILE A 29 -2.60 -22.03 3.01
N ILE A 30 -2.33 -21.05 3.86
CA ILE A 30 -1.78 -21.31 5.19
C ILE A 30 -2.95 -21.59 6.12
N SER A 31 -3.12 -22.85 6.50
CA SER A 31 -4.10 -23.29 7.49
C SER A 31 -3.67 -22.75 8.85
N PHE A 32 -4.36 -21.73 9.36
CA PHE A 32 -4.20 -21.29 10.74
C PHE A 32 -5.05 -22.20 11.63
N ASP A 33 -4.39 -23.12 12.32
CA ASP A 33 -5.04 -23.98 13.31
C ASP A 33 -5.14 -23.21 14.64
N LEU A 34 -6.30 -22.58 14.88
CA LEU A 34 -6.56 -21.78 16.08
C LEU A 34 -7.22 -22.64 17.16
N LEU A 35 -6.64 -23.81 17.50
CA LEU A 35 -7.02 -24.73 18.60
C LEU A 35 -8.47 -25.29 18.59
N PHE A 36 -9.42 -24.60 17.95
CA PHE A 36 -10.85 -24.86 17.85
C PHE A 36 -11.44 -24.39 16.51
N PHE A 37 -10.65 -23.72 15.65
CA PHE A 37 -11.11 -23.16 14.37
C PHE A 37 -10.00 -23.21 13.32
N GLU A 38 -10.27 -23.87 12.20
CA GLU A 38 -9.39 -23.84 11.04
C GLU A 38 -9.73 -22.60 10.22
N LEU A 39 -8.84 -21.60 10.26
CA LEU A 39 -9.00 -20.38 9.47
C LEU A 39 -8.16 -20.52 8.20
N GLU A 40 -8.81 -20.90 7.10
CA GLU A 40 -8.22 -20.85 5.76
C GLU A 40 -8.23 -19.39 5.25
N ALA A 41 -7.34 -18.58 5.83
CA ALA A 41 -7.20 -17.19 5.44
C ALA A 41 -6.04 -17.02 4.47
N SER A 42 -6.37 -16.43 3.33
CA SER A 42 -5.43 -15.97 2.32
C SER A 42 -4.68 -14.72 2.86
N ILE A 43 -3.64 -14.93 3.67
CA ILE A 43 -2.85 -13.89 4.35
C ILE A 43 -2.34 -12.83 3.37
N GLY A 44 -1.98 -13.24 2.14
CA GLY A 44 -1.57 -12.32 1.10
C GLY A 44 -2.66 -11.32 0.71
N LYS A 45 -3.94 -11.73 0.64
CA LYS A 45 -5.06 -10.80 0.42
C LYS A 45 -5.23 -9.82 1.58
N PHE A 46 -5.06 -10.29 2.82
CA PHE A 46 -5.20 -9.46 4.01
C PHE A 46 -4.12 -8.39 4.09
N ILE A 47 -2.86 -8.79 3.86
CA ILE A 47 -1.73 -7.85 3.85
C ILE A 47 -1.85 -6.89 2.66
N LEU A 48 -2.25 -7.37 1.48
CA LEU A 48 -2.47 -6.51 0.31
C LEU A 48 -3.55 -5.46 0.56
N SER A 49 -4.67 -5.86 1.17
CA SER A 49 -5.76 -4.95 1.52
C SER A 49 -5.32 -3.88 2.52
N THR A 50 -4.58 -4.30 3.57
CA THR A 50 -4.04 -3.38 4.59
C THR A 50 -3.05 -2.39 3.96
N PHE A 51 -2.17 -2.87 3.08
CA PHE A 51 -1.19 -2.04 2.38
C PHE A 51 -1.85 -1.02 1.44
N LEU A 52 -2.81 -1.45 0.61
CA LEU A 52 -3.57 -0.55 -0.27
C LEU A 52 -4.31 0.52 0.54
N THR A 53 -4.90 0.12 1.66
CA THR A 53 -5.62 1.05 2.54
C THR A 53 -4.66 2.08 3.15
N GLY A 54 -3.51 1.63 3.66
CA GLY A 54 -2.48 2.53 4.21
C GLY A 54 -1.94 3.50 3.16
N LEU A 55 -1.69 3.03 1.94
CA LEU A 55 -1.25 3.85 0.83
C LEU A 55 -2.31 4.87 0.41
N PHE A 56 -3.58 4.47 0.36
CA PHE A 56 -4.68 5.38 0.08
C PHE A 56 -4.78 6.49 1.14
N VAL A 57 -4.70 6.14 2.43
CA VAL A 57 -4.72 7.10 3.54
C VAL A 57 -3.54 8.07 3.47
N ALA A 58 -2.34 7.57 3.18
CA ALA A 58 -1.16 8.41 3.02
C ALA A 58 -1.33 9.44 1.90
N PHE A 59 -1.82 9.01 0.73
CA PHE A 59 -2.13 9.93 -0.37
C PHE A 59 -3.21 10.95 -0.01
N LEU A 60 -4.23 10.54 0.74
CA LEU A 60 -5.31 11.43 1.19
C LEU A 60 -4.76 12.56 2.06
N PHE A 61 -3.87 12.23 3.01
CA PHE A 61 -3.18 13.24 3.84
C PHE A 61 -2.28 14.15 3.03
N GLU A 62 -1.50 13.60 2.10
CA GLU A 62 -0.60 14.38 1.26
C GLU A 62 -1.39 15.36 0.37
N PHE A 63 -2.54 14.92 -0.16
CA PHE A 63 -3.45 15.75 -0.92
C PHE A 63 -4.06 16.88 -0.09
N LEU A 64 -4.56 16.58 1.11
CA LEU A 64 -5.08 17.59 2.05
C LEU A 64 -4.00 18.62 2.42
N PHE A 65 -2.77 18.18 2.67
CA PHE A 65 -1.64 19.04 2.96
C PHE A 65 -1.33 19.97 1.78
N PHE A 66 -1.32 19.44 0.55
CA PHE A 66 -1.06 20.23 -0.65
C PHE A 66 -2.12 21.29 -0.92
N ILE A 67 -3.41 20.95 -0.73
CA ILE A 67 -4.52 21.92 -0.83
C ILE A 67 -4.34 23.04 0.19
N ARG A 68 -4.09 22.70 1.46
CA ARG A 68 -3.91 23.69 2.53
C ARG A 68 -2.69 24.59 2.28
N LYS A 69 -1.59 24.03 1.80
CA LYS A 69 -0.38 24.78 1.43
C LYS A 69 -0.65 25.76 0.29
N LYS A 70 -1.40 25.36 -0.74
CA LYS A 70 -1.78 26.25 -1.85
C LYS A 70 -2.67 27.40 -1.41
N TYR A 71 -3.58 27.18 -0.45
CA TYR A 71 -4.44 28.23 0.09
C TYR A 71 -3.62 29.29 0.83
N LYS A 72 -2.71 28.88 1.72
CA LYS A 72 -1.83 29.79 2.48
C LYS A 72 -0.84 30.58 1.61
N SER A 73 -0.54 30.13 0.40
CA SER A 73 0.37 30.82 -0.53
C SER A 73 -0.34 31.88 -1.40
N ARG A 74 -1.67 32.00 -1.32
CA ARG A 74 -2.46 33.01 -2.05
C ARG A 74 -2.92 34.20 -1.18
N GLU A 75 -2.75 34.11 0.14
CA GLU A 75 -2.82 35.26 1.07
C GLU A 75 -1.46 35.94 1.14
#